data_AF-A0A3D0RM69-F1
#
_entry.id   AF-A0A3D0RM69-F1
#
_cell.length_a   1.000
_cell.length_b   1.000
_cell.length_c   1.000
_cell.angle_alpha   90.00
_cell.angle_beta   90.00
_cell.angle_gamma   90.00
#
_symmetry.space_group_name_H-M   'P 1'
#
loop_
_entity.id
_entity.type
_entity.pdbx_description
1 polymer ?
#
loop_
_entity_poly.entity_id
_entity_poly.type
_entity_poly.pdbx_seq_one_letter_code
_entity_poly.pdbx_strand_id
1 'polypeptide(L)' 'KIRANFYKCGDKTPETHFISWSPIDLPSPDFHAPQFFGLLEME' A
#
# COMPACT_ATOMS: atom_id res chain seq x y z
N LYS A 1 -10.14 15.70 3.91
CA LYS A 1 -10.18 14.22 3.99
C LYS A 1 -9.72 13.65 2.65
N ILE A 2 -8.56 13.00 2.63
CA ILE A 2 -7.96 12.40 1.43
C ILE A 2 -7.91 10.89 1.66
N ARG A 3 -8.18 10.09 0.62
CA ARG A 3 -7.93 8.66 0.67
C ARG A 3 -6.61 8.38 -0.02
N ALA A 4 -5.66 7.80 0.71
CA ALA A 4 -4.35 7.44 0.18
C ALA A 4 -3.75 6.26 0.96
N ASN A 5 -2.61 5.77 0.49
CA ASN A 5 -1.81 4.74 1.17
C ASN A 5 -0.31 5.02 0.93
N PHE A 6 0.55 4.42 1.75
CA PHE A 6 2.01 4.59 1.70
C PHE A 6 2.66 3.21 1.61
N TYR A 7 3.74 3.09 0.83
CA TYR A 7 4.29 1.80 0.44
C TYR A 7 5.82 1.73 0.56
N LYS A 8 6.34 0.50 0.73
CA LYS A 8 7.75 0.15 0.52
C LYS A 8 7.83 -1.13 -0.30
N CYS A 9 8.67 -1.15 -1.33
CA CYS A 9 8.94 -2.35 -2.12
C CYS A 9 10.44 -2.59 -2.38
N GLY A 10 10.75 -3.82 -2.78
CA GLY A 10 12.08 -4.27 -3.17
C GLY A 10 11.99 -5.46 -4.12
N ASP A 11 11.54 -5.21 -5.34
CA ASP A 11 11.19 -6.25 -6.31
C ASP A 11 12.44 -7.00 -6.83
N LYS A 12 13.59 -6.32 -6.80
CA LYS A 12 14.89 -6.83 -7.28
C LYS A 12 15.93 -6.96 -6.16
N THR A 13 15.53 -6.87 -4.89
CA THR A 13 16.44 -7.13 -3.76
C THR A 13 16.54 -8.63 -3.47
N PRO A 14 17.63 -9.11 -2.82
CA PRO A 14 17.76 -10.53 -2.46
C PRO A 14 16.55 -11.07 -1.70
N GLU A 15 15.97 -10.23 -0.84
CA GLU A 15 14.69 -10.49 -0.19
C GLU A 15 13.61 -9.61 -0.80
N THR A 16 12.72 -10.22 -1.58
CA THR A 16 11.57 -9.53 -2.17
C THR A 16 10.56 -9.17 -1.10
N HIS A 17 10.07 -7.93 -1.11
CA HIS A 17 9.10 -7.45 -0.13
C HIS A 17 8.17 -6.39 -0.70
N PHE A 18 6.94 -6.37 -0.18
CA PHE A 18 5.89 -5.39 -0.50
C PHE A 18 5.14 -5.08 0.80
N ILE A 19 5.18 -3.83 1.26
CA ILE A 19 4.64 -3.41 2.55
C ILE A 19 3.76 -2.18 2.33
N SER A 20 2.60 -2.14 2.99
CA SER A 20 1.69 -0.98 2.97
C SER A 20 1.36 -0.52 4.39
N TRP A 21 1.02 0.76 4.53
CA TRP A 21 0.47 1.31 5.79
C TRP A 21 -0.96 0.83 6.04
N SER A 22 -1.87 1.06 5.07
CA SER A 22 -3.22 0.50 5.12
C SER A 22 -3.21 -0.90 4.50
N PRO A 23 -3.76 -1.93 5.17
CA PRO A 23 -3.76 -3.31 4.67
C PRO A 23 -4.45 -3.46 3.32
N ILE A 24 -3.85 -4.26 2.43
CA ILE A 24 -4.41 -4.64 1.12
C ILE A 24 -4.66 -6.14 1.13
N ASP A 25 -5.92 -6.55 0.94
CA ASP A 25 -6.33 -7.96 0.93
C ASP A 25 -6.62 -8.41 -0.51
N LEU A 26 -5.54 -8.68 -1.25
CA LEU A 26 -5.58 -9.17 -2.63
C LEU A 26 -4.73 -10.43 -2.76
N PRO A 27 -5.07 -11.35 -3.68
CA PRO A 27 -4.35 -12.62 -3.85
C PRO A 27 -2.90 -12.44 -4.35
N SER A 28 -2.55 -11.26 -4.86
CA SER A 28 -1.21 -10.90 -5.33
C SER A 28 -0.89 -9.44 -4.99
N PRO A 29 0.40 -9.06 -4.84
CA PRO A 29 0.78 -7.67 -4.58
C PRO A 29 0.29 -6.72 -5.68
N ASP A 30 -0.56 -5.77 -5.29
CA ASP A 30 -1.02 -4.67 -6.14
C ASP A 30 -1.23 -3.40 -5.30
N PHE A 31 -0.46 -2.35 -5.60
CA PHE A 31 -0.59 -1.06 -4.91
C PHE A 31 -1.63 -0.13 -5.55
N HIS A 32 -2.12 -0.44 -6.76
CA HIS A 32 -3.10 0.36 -7.49
C HIS A 32 -4.53 -0.09 -7.16
N ALA A 33 -4.84 -0.20 -5.88
CA ALA A 33 -6.13 -0.67 -5.38
C ALA A 33 -6.80 0.39 -4.46
N PRO A 34 -7.46 1.42 -5.05
CA PRO A 34 -8.01 2.55 -4.29
C PRO A 34 -9.02 2.18 -3.19
N GLN A 35 -9.69 1.03 -3.32
CA GLN A 35 -10.62 0.52 -2.31
C GLN A 35 -9.95 0.21 -0.97
N PHE A 36 -8.63 0.01 -0.95
CA PHE A 36 -7.82 -0.23 0.26
C PHE A 36 -7.10 1.02 0.77
N PHE A 37 -7.39 2.22 0.25
CA PHE A 37 -6.79 3.44 0.77
C PHE A 37 -7.33 3.79 2.15
N GLY A 38 -6.43 4.14 3.07
CA GLY A 38 -6.74 4.67 4.39
C GLY A 38 -7.22 6.13 4.33
N LEU A 39 -7.77 6.64 5.44
CA LEU A 39 -8.23 8.01 5.55
C LEU A 39 -7.12 8.91 6.12
N LEU A 40 -6.75 9.94 5.38
CA LEU A 40 -5.89 11.03 5.85
C LEU A 40 -6.75 12.24 6.19
N GLU A 41 -6.66 12.65 7.46
CA GLU A 41 -7.23 13.89 7.97
C GLU A 41 -6.11 14.93 8.01
N MET A 42 -6.33 16.04 7.29
CA MET A 42 -5.40 17.16 7.23
C MET A 42 -6.00 18.27 8.10
N GLU A 43 -5.18 18.91 8.92
CA GLU A 43 -5.55 20.10 9.70
C GLU A 43 -5.70 21.35 8.81
#